data_AF-A0A7Y5WHW0-F1
#
_entry.id   AF-A0A7Y5WHW0-F1
#
_cell.length_a   1.000
_cell.length_b   1.000
_cell.length_c   1.000
_cell.angle_alpha   90.00
_cell.angle_beta   90.00
_cell.angle_gamma   90.00
#
_symmetry.space_group_name_H-M   'P 1'
#
loop_
_entity.id
_entity.type
_entity.pdbx_description
1 polymer ?
#
loop_
_entity_poly.entity_id
_entity_poly.type
_entity_poly.pdbx_seq_one_letter_code
_entity_poly.pdbx_strand_id
1 'polypeptide(L)' 'MADLELCRVWRASFWALHTQTSMAGLLRLVVLRQRCLDELERRDSAAVRAWLDHGAQAAGGPERYLRHPPDGHADAA' A
#
# COMPACT_ATOMS: atom_id res chain seq x y z
N MET A 1 8.51 -8.46 1.00
CA MET A 1 7.15 -8.12 0.51
C MET A 1 7.30 -7.23 -0.70
N ALA A 2 6.82 -7.64 -1.88
CA ALA A 2 6.84 -6.81 -3.10
C ALA A 2 5.83 -5.65 -3.00
N ASP A 3 5.96 -4.62 -3.84
CA ASP A 3 5.09 -3.43 -3.75
C ASP A 3 3.62 -3.76 -4.00
N LEU A 4 3.33 -4.69 -4.93
CA LEU A 4 1.98 -5.17 -5.19
C LEU A 4 1.37 -5.88 -3.98
N GLU A 5 2.17 -6.62 -3.22
CA GLU A 5 1.73 -7.25 -1.97
C GLU A 5 1.40 -6.19 -0.91
N LEU A 6 2.22 -5.14 -0.80
CA LEU A 6 1.98 -4.03 0.11
C LEU A 6 0.67 -3.29 -0.23
N CYS A 7 0.40 -3.07 -1.52
CA CYS A 7 -0.85 -2.45 -1.97
C CYS A 7 -2.07 -3.36 -1.73
N ARG A 8 -1.93 -4.68 -1.89
CA ARG A 8 -2.98 -5.66 -1.52
C ARG A 8 -3.30 -5.58 -0.03
N VAL A 9 -2.28 -5.54 0.84
CA VAL A 9 -2.46 -5.39 2.28
C VAL A 9 -3.16 -4.07 2.61
N TRP A 10 -2.75 -2.96 1.98
CA TRP A 10 -3.42 -1.67 2.12
C TRP A 10 -4.91 -1.74 1.77
N ARG A 11 -5.29 -2.30 0.61
CA ARG A 11 -6.70 -2.42 0.20
C ARG A 11 -7.48 -3.37 1.11
N ALA A 12 -6.91 -4.50 1.48
CA ALA A 12 -7.56 -5.46 2.38
C ALA A 12 -7.83 -4.85 3.78
N SER A 13 -6.89 -4.06 4.30
CA SER A 13 -7.04 -3.41 5.60
C SER A 13 -8.18 -2.39 5.64
N PHE A 14 -8.52 -1.76 4.50
CA PHE A 14 -9.68 -0.87 4.41
C PHE A 14 -10.98 -1.63 4.65
N TRP A 15 -11.18 -2.77 3.98
CA TRP A 15 -12.37 -3.60 4.19
C TRP A 15 -12.41 -4.20 5.59
N ALA A 16 -11.27 -4.62 6.13
CA ALA A 16 -11.18 -5.10 7.49
C ALA A 16 -11.58 -4.04 8.54
N LEU A 17 -11.31 -2.75 8.29
CA LEU A 17 -11.77 -1.66 9.18
C LEU A 17 -13.30 -1.57 9.23
N HIS A 18 -13.99 -1.86 8.13
CA HIS A 18 -15.45 -1.76 8.05
C HIS A 18 -16.17 -2.92 8.74
N THR A 19 -15.48 -4.05 8.94
CA THR A 19 -16.06 -5.24 9.56
C THR A 19 -15.58 -5.47 10.99
N GLN A 20 -14.56 -4.73 11.43
CA GLN A 20 -13.99 -4.88 12.76
C GLN A 20 -14.82 -4.16 13.82
N THR A 21 -15.19 -4.89 14.88
CA THR A 21 -16.04 -4.38 15.96
C THR A 21 -15.27 -4.08 17.25
N SER A 22 -14.09 -4.68 17.42
CA SER A 22 -13.27 -4.45 18.61
C SER A 22 -12.36 -3.24 18.47
N MET A 23 -12.31 -2.39 19.50
CA MET A 23 -11.42 -1.23 19.54
C MET A 23 -9.94 -1.62 19.38
N ALA A 24 -9.52 -2.69 20.05
CA ALA A 24 -8.16 -3.22 19.92
C ALA A 24 -7.88 -3.71 18.49
N GLY A 25 -8.87 -4.30 17.80
CA GLY A 25 -8.76 -4.67 16.40
C GLY A 25 -8.65 -3.47 15.46
N LEU A 26 -9.46 -2.43 15.68
CA LEU A 26 -9.40 -1.19 14.92
C LEU A 26 -8.02 -0.53 15.06
N LEU A 27 -7.48 -0.44 16.28
CA LEU A 27 -6.14 0.09 16.52
C LEU A 27 -5.06 -0.69 15.77
N ARG A 28 -5.12 -2.04 15.78
CA ARG A 28 -4.17 -2.86 15.01
C ARG A 28 -4.25 -2.60 13.50
N LEU A 29 -5.45 -2.41 12.96
CA LEU A 29 -5.64 -2.11 11.55
C LEU A 29 -5.14 -0.71 11.17
N VAL A 30 -5.34 0.29 12.03
CA VAL A 30 -4.78 1.64 11.82
C VAL A 30 -3.25 1.59 11.82
N VAL A 31 -2.64 0.89 12.79
CA VAL A 31 -1.18 0.70 12.84
C VAL A 31 -0.66 -0.02 11.59
N LEU A 32 -1.36 -1.06 11.12
CA LEU A 32 -1.01 -1.76 9.89
C LEU A 32 -1.03 -0.81 8.68
N ARG A 33 -2.06 0.03 8.58
CA ARG A 33 -2.20 1.01 7.49
C ARG A 33 -1.09 2.04 7.51
N GLN A 34 -0.74 2.56 8.68
CA GLN A 34 0.39 3.48 8.84
C GLN A 34 1.68 2.82 8.33
N ARG A 35 1.99 1.61 8.77
CA ARG A 35 3.19 0.87 8.29
C ARG A 35 3.19 0.64 6.78
N CYS A 36 2.03 0.42 6.17
CA CYS A 36 1.93 0.30 4.72
C CYS A 36 2.30 1.62 4.03
N LEU A 37 1.78 2.75 4.51
CA LEU A 37 2.10 4.07 3.97
C LEU A 37 3.57 4.40 4.16
N ASP A 38 4.11 4.19 5.36
CA ASP A 38 5.52 4.43 5.67
C ASP A 38 6.43 3.64 4.71
N GLU A 39 6.10 2.38 4.45
CA GLU A 39 6.89 1.53 3.57
C GLU A 39 6.70 1.90 2.08
N LEU A 40 5.51 2.31 1.65
CA LEU A 40 5.26 2.81 0.29
C LEU A 40 6.05 4.11 0.04
N GLU A 41 6.01 5.04 1.00
CA GLU A 41 6.72 6.32 0.91
C GLU A 41 8.24 6.11 0.93
N ARG A 42 8.74 5.18 1.75
CA ARG A 42 10.16 4.81 1.79
C ARG A 42 10.65 4.22 0.46
N ARG A 43 9.79 3.52 -0.28
CA ARG A 43 10.15 2.88 -1.57
C ARG A 43 10.05 3.82 -2.75
N ASP A 44 8.96 4.58 -2.84
CA ASP A 44 8.71 5.50 -3.95
C ASP A 44 7.82 6.67 -3.48
N SER A 45 8.44 7.64 -2.80
CA SER A 45 7.76 8.84 -2.32
C SER A 45 7.13 9.67 -3.45
N ALA A 46 7.69 9.63 -4.67
CA ALA A 46 7.14 10.30 -5.83
C ALA A 46 5.83 9.65 -6.28
N ALA A 47 5.77 8.32 -6.32
CA ALA A 47 4.53 7.59 -6.61
C ALA A 47 3.45 7.82 -5.55
N VAL A 48 3.82 7.82 -4.26
CA VAL A 48 2.87 8.11 -3.17
C VAL A 48 2.33 9.53 -3.29
N ARG A 49 3.19 10.51 -3.58
CA ARG A 49 2.75 11.89 -3.79
C ARG A 49 1.81 12.01 -4.99
N ALA A 50 2.17 11.41 -6.12
CA ALA A 50 1.31 11.40 -7.30
C ALA A 50 -0.05 10.75 -7.01
N TRP A 51 -0.08 9.67 -6.23
CA TRP A 51 -1.32 9.03 -5.81
C TRP A 51 -2.20 9.95 -4.95
N LEU A 52 -1.61 10.62 -3.95
CA LEU A 52 -2.30 11.57 -3.08
C LEU A 52 -2.86 12.77 -3.85
N ASP A 53 -2.05 13.36 -4.74
CA ASP A 53 -2.43 14.53 -5.54
C ASP A 53 -3.60 14.25 -6.50
N HIS A 54 -3.80 12.99 -6.91
CA HIS A 54 -4.92 12.56 -7.77
C HIS A 54 -6.14 12.03 -6.98
N GLY A 55 -6.28 12.45 -5.72
CA GLY A 55 -7.46 12.14 -4.89
C GLY A 55 -7.48 10.72 -4.35
N ALA A 56 -6.35 10.28 -3.76
CA ALA A 56 -6.17 8.93 -3.20
C ALA A 56 -7.42 8.37 -2.51
N GLN A 57 -7.95 7.27 -3.05
CA GLN A 57 -9.07 6.56 -2.46
C GLN A 57 -8.56 5.53 -1.46
N ALA A 58 -9.04 5.59 -0.21
CA ALA A 58 -8.60 4.71 0.87
C ALA A 58 -8.86 3.21 0.62
N ALA A 59 -9.84 2.89 -0.23
CA ALA A 59 -10.18 1.54 -0.70
C ALA A 59 -9.37 1.11 -1.95
N GLY A 60 -8.80 2.07 -2.68
CA GLY A 60 -7.85 1.85 -3.76
C GLY A 60 -6.41 1.83 -3.22
N GLY A 61 -5.42 1.80 -4.11
CA GLY A 61 -4.01 1.88 -3.73
C GLY A 61 -3.16 2.61 -4.80
N PRO A 62 -1.86 2.79 -4.54
CA PRO A 62 -0.95 3.49 -5.44
C PRO A 62 -0.44 2.63 -6.60
N GLU A 63 -0.98 1.42 -6.84
CA GLU A 63 -0.45 0.47 -7.82
C GLU A 63 -0.19 1.09 -9.21
N ARG A 64 -1.05 2.01 -9.64
CA ARG A 64 -0.94 2.70 -10.94
C ARG A 64 0.17 3.76 -11.02
N TYR A 65 0.73 4.16 -9.89
CA TYR A 65 1.77 5.19 -9.77
C TYR A 65 3.15 4.61 -9.49
N LEU A 66 3.20 3.42 -8.89
CA LEU A 66 4.44 2.75 -8.57
C LEU A 66 5.21 2.48 -9.86
N ARG A 67 6.44 2.99 -9.94
CA ARG A 67 7.36 2.59 -11.01
C ARG A 67 7.87 1.20 -10.67
N HIS A 68 7.38 0.16 -11.34
CA HIS A 68 8.10 -1.11 -11.41
C HIS A 68 8.75 -1.24 -12.78
N PRO A 69 10.07 -1.47 -12.88
CA PRO A 69 10.59 -2.16 -14.05
C PRO A 69 9.92 -3.54 -14.11
N PRO A 70 9.68 -4.13 -15.30
CA PRO A 70 9.33 -5.55 -15.38
C PRO A 70 10.39 -6.31 -14.61
N ASP A 71 9.95 -7.29 -13.81
CA ASP A 71 10.79 -8.11 -12.95
C ASP A 71 12.15 -8.37 -13.59
N GLY A 72 13.22 -8.00 -12.88
CA GLY A 72 14.58 -8.34 -13.27
C GLY A 72 14.77 -9.85 -13.27
N HIS A 73 14.31 -10.52 -14.31
CA HIS A 73 15.00 -11.68 -14.84
C HIS A 73 16.32 -11.14 -15.36
N ALA A 74 17.33 -11.19 -14.48
CA ALA A 74 18.70 -11.20 -14.92
C ALA A 74 18.86 -12.44 -15.80
N ASP A 75 18.67 -12.26 -17.10
CA ASP A 75 19.06 -13.22 -18.10
C ASP A 75 20.59 -13.28 -18.16
N ALA A 76 21.09 -14.50 -18.21
CA ALA A 76 22.40 -14.97 -18.66
C ALA A 76 23.63 -14.04 -18.53
N ALA A 77 24.61 -14.51 -17.74
CA ALA A 77 26.02 -14.48 -18.12
C ALA A 77 26.71 -15.77 -17.65
#